data_AF-A0AAD8E3A4-F1
#
_entry.id   AF-A0AAD8E3A4-F1
#
_cell.length_a   1.000
_cell.length_b   1.000
_cell.length_c   1.000
_cell.angle_alpha   90.00
_cell.angle_beta   90.00
_cell.angle_gamma   90.00
#
_symmetry.space_group_name_H-M   'P 1'
#
loop_
_entity.id
_entity.type
_entity.pdbx_description
1 polymer ?
#
loop_
_entity_poly.entity_id
_entity_poly.type
_entity_poly.pdbx_seq_one_letter_code
_entity_poly.pdbx_strand_id
1 'polypeptide(L)'
;ENINYEYYVNFDKFLPLLDLFQKESIKVQVCKNIMDAFTHSTFHQEPTNDPVITNALMFICRVMHDSVNALTVEDEKRQIGNLISGFVKKVDYGRDFEKQLSFYVEARSAFPNLDSVHAQLVQSVNRLSVETRCIVKGHHTRKTAAFVRACAAYCYITIPSITSVLTRLELYLLSGQVALLNQCLGQADACFKAALSLVSDLPRTIEVDGKQRSSEPYLVSYLCHFLSTLLVVPDSPEQGVLYLTRGLLNVLQHYTWEPNSNARAVVYLHVLDMLFAAAQETYPYHIEKVDSNDTLYGSDPKFILEINKMCSVLLDEILAHLKYLGASEQLQKQALLALDLFVRVVTRGDLREPSLATLAVNLWNLAHRHGHIDTKLSARTLEYLKKRSIQPGNNVYADLVAKLKKT
;
A
#
# COMPACT_ATOMS: atom_id res chain seq x y z
N GLU A 1 7.81 -39.99 19.40
CA GLU A 1 7.15 -40.97 18.51
C GLU A 1 6.60 -40.25 17.29
N ASN A 2 6.85 -40.80 16.11
CA ASN A 2 6.53 -40.22 14.81
C ASN A 2 5.03 -40.38 14.53
N ILE A 3 4.25 -39.31 14.60
CA ILE A 3 2.86 -39.29 14.16
C ILE A 3 2.81 -38.78 12.72
N ASN A 4 2.60 -39.67 11.75
CA ASN A 4 2.27 -39.29 10.38
C ASN A 4 0.77 -38.90 10.35
N TYR A 5 0.50 -37.60 10.33
CA TYR A 5 -0.87 -37.07 10.47
C TYR A 5 -1.76 -37.40 9.28
N GLU A 6 -1.19 -37.61 8.09
CA GLU A 6 -1.94 -38.04 6.91
C GLU A 6 -2.64 -39.38 7.15
N TYR A 7 -2.02 -40.29 7.91
CA TYR A 7 -2.59 -41.58 8.26
C TYR A 7 -3.79 -41.48 9.23
N TYR A 8 -3.80 -40.48 10.12
CA TYR A 8 -4.91 -40.25 11.04
C TYR A 8 -6.12 -39.62 10.36
N VAL A 9 -5.87 -38.70 9.42
CA VAL A 9 -6.94 -38.05 8.64
C VAL A 9 -7.52 -38.99 7.58
N ASN A 10 -6.72 -39.92 7.03
CA ASN A 10 -7.17 -40.99 6.14
C ASN A 10 -7.91 -42.15 6.86
N PHE A 11 -8.08 -42.10 8.17
CA PHE A 11 -8.88 -43.11 8.86
C PHE A 11 -10.35 -42.88 8.52
N ASP A 12 -11.00 -43.80 7.80
CA ASP A 12 -12.41 -43.72 7.36
C ASP A 12 -13.41 -43.40 8.48
N LYS A 13 -13.02 -43.61 9.75
CA LYS A 13 -13.82 -43.35 10.95
C LYS A 13 -13.33 -42.19 11.82
N PHE A 14 -12.35 -41.40 11.36
CA PHE A 14 -11.80 -40.27 12.13
C PHE A 14 -12.81 -39.14 12.32
N LEU A 15 -13.50 -38.73 11.26
CA LEU A 15 -14.55 -37.71 11.35
C LEU A 15 -15.74 -38.20 12.22
N PRO A 16 -16.24 -39.44 12.06
CA PRO A 16 -17.21 -40.01 13.00
C PRO A 16 -16.74 -40.06 14.46
N LEU A 17 -15.43 -40.25 14.73
CA LEU A 17 -14.88 -40.21 16.09
C LEU A 17 -14.92 -38.79 16.68
N LEU A 18 -14.72 -37.75 15.87
CA LEU A 18 -14.91 -36.36 16.30
C LEU A 18 -16.37 -36.06 16.65
N ASP A 19 -17.32 -36.73 16.01
CA ASP A 19 -18.75 -36.60 16.31
C ASP A 19 -19.16 -37.31 17.61
N LEU A 20 -18.34 -38.22 18.15
CA LEU A 20 -18.58 -38.87 19.44
C LEU A 20 -18.35 -37.93 20.65
N PHE A 21 -17.67 -36.79 20.46
CA PHE A 21 -17.53 -35.79 21.51
C PHE A 21 -18.85 -35.04 21.72
N GLN A 22 -19.61 -35.44 22.75
CA GLN A 22 -20.94 -34.86 23.04
C GLN A 22 -20.91 -33.39 23.49
N LYS A 23 -19.78 -32.91 24.04
CA LYS A 23 -19.62 -31.50 24.41
C LYS A 23 -18.93 -30.74 23.29
N GLU A 24 -19.60 -29.73 22.76
CA GLU A 24 -19.10 -28.89 21.67
C GLU A 24 -17.76 -28.22 21.99
N SER A 25 -17.58 -27.75 23.23
CA SER A 25 -16.31 -27.15 23.68
C SER A 25 -15.13 -28.13 23.62
N ILE A 26 -15.35 -29.42 23.92
CA ILE A 26 -14.31 -30.45 23.82
C ILE A 26 -14.00 -30.72 22.34
N LYS A 27 -15.03 -30.83 21.50
CA LYS A 27 -14.86 -31.03 20.05
C LYS A 27 -14.01 -29.91 19.43
N VAL A 28 -14.32 -28.65 19.75
CA VAL A 28 -13.57 -27.49 19.28
C VAL A 28 -12.12 -27.52 19.78
N GLN A 29 -11.88 -27.86 21.04
CA GLN A 29 -10.51 -27.95 21.57
C GLN A 29 -9.70 -29.06 20.89
N VAL A 30 -10.30 -30.21 20.62
CA VAL A 30 -9.66 -31.29 19.86
C VAL A 30 -9.34 -30.83 18.45
N CYS A 31 -10.28 -30.16 17.76
CA CYS A 31 -10.04 -29.56 16.45
C CYS A 31 -8.88 -28.56 16.47
N LYS A 32 -8.83 -27.67 17.48
CA LYS A 32 -7.73 -26.73 17.68
C LYS A 32 -6.39 -27.46 17.82
N ASN A 33 -6.32 -28.50 18.66
CA ASN A 33 -5.10 -29.27 18.86
C ASN A 33 -4.64 -30.00 17.59
N ILE A 34 -5.57 -30.58 16.82
CA ILE A 34 -5.25 -31.22 15.54
C ILE A 34 -4.69 -30.19 14.56
N MET A 35 -5.32 -29.02 14.47
CA MET A 35 -4.90 -27.96 13.57
C MET A 35 -3.59 -27.32 13.99
N ASP A 36 -3.36 -27.14 15.28
CA ASP A 36 -2.10 -26.66 15.84
C ASP A 36 -0.96 -27.64 15.54
N ALA A 37 -1.19 -28.94 15.71
CA ALA A 37 -0.24 -29.97 15.31
C ALA A 37 -0.01 -29.96 13.78
N PHE A 38 -1.06 -29.78 12.97
CA PHE A 38 -0.94 -29.69 11.52
C PHE A 38 -0.16 -28.45 11.09
N THR A 39 -0.35 -27.28 11.72
CA THR A 39 0.35 -26.03 11.35
C THR A 39 1.80 -26.02 11.85
N HIS A 40 2.06 -26.51 13.07
CA HIS A 40 3.39 -26.48 13.72
C HIS A 40 4.27 -27.70 13.45
N SER A 41 3.73 -28.78 12.89
CA SER A 41 4.53 -29.97 12.54
C SER A 41 5.65 -29.58 11.58
N THR A 42 6.85 -29.50 12.13
CA THR A 42 8.12 -29.12 11.47
C THR A 42 8.57 -30.20 10.46
N PHE A 43 7.94 -31.37 10.50
CA PHE A 43 8.24 -32.54 9.70
C PHE A 43 7.49 -32.59 8.36
N HIS A 44 6.37 -31.87 8.22
CA HIS A 44 5.65 -31.68 6.96
C HIS A 44 5.88 -30.26 6.46
N GLN A 45 7.07 -30.04 5.88
CA GLN A 45 7.33 -28.88 5.02
C GLN A 45 6.64 -29.02 3.65
N GLU A 46 6.21 -30.23 3.28
CA GLU A 46 5.54 -30.44 2.01
C GLU A 46 4.08 -29.96 2.05
N PRO A 47 3.65 -29.20 1.05
CA PRO A 47 2.25 -28.81 0.91
C PRO A 47 1.33 -30.04 0.75
N THR A 48 0.10 -29.92 1.24
CA THR A 48 -0.93 -30.94 1.04
C THR A 48 -1.66 -30.69 -0.29
N ASN A 49 -1.66 -31.70 -1.15
CA ASN A 49 -2.39 -31.71 -2.43
C ASN A 49 -3.50 -32.77 -2.49
N ASP A 50 -3.61 -33.63 -1.47
CA ASP A 50 -4.61 -34.69 -1.37
C ASP A 50 -6.01 -34.10 -1.10
N PRO A 51 -6.99 -34.30 -2.00
CA PRO A 51 -8.36 -33.85 -1.80
C PRO A 51 -9.04 -34.43 -0.55
N VAL A 52 -8.73 -35.67 -0.16
CA VAL A 52 -9.35 -36.33 1.02
C VAL A 52 -8.92 -35.60 2.29
N ILE A 53 -7.61 -35.40 2.43
CA ILE A 53 -7.02 -34.68 3.56
C ILE A 53 -7.51 -33.23 3.58
N THR A 54 -7.54 -32.56 2.42
CA THR A 54 -8.00 -31.17 2.31
C THR A 54 -9.48 -31.04 2.72
N ASN A 55 -10.34 -31.96 2.29
CA ASN A 55 -11.76 -31.95 2.67
C ASN A 55 -11.97 -32.22 4.15
N ALA A 56 -11.22 -33.16 4.73
CA ALA A 56 -11.29 -33.45 6.17
C ALA A 56 -10.80 -32.27 7.01
N LEU A 57 -9.69 -31.63 6.63
CA LEU A 57 -9.19 -30.42 7.29
C LEU A 57 -10.14 -29.23 7.13
N MET A 58 -10.79 -29.09 5.96
CA MET A 58 -11.84 -28.11 5.73
C MET A 58 -13.01 -28.32 6.69
N PHE A 59 -13.45 -29.57 6.89
CA PHE A 59 -14.49 -29.89 7.87
C PHE A 59 -14.07 -29.51 9.30
N ILE A 60 -12.85 -29.87 9.71
CA ILE A 60 -12.31 -29.51 11.03
C ILE A 60 -12.27 -27.98 11.20
N CYS A 61 -11.83 -27.25 10.18
CA CYS A 61 -11.83 -25.78 10.18
C CYS A 61 -13.24 -25.19 10.29
N ARG A 62 -14.24 -25.78 9.62
CA ARG A 62 -15.65 -25.36 9.76
C ARG A 62 -16.15 -25.55 11.19
N VAL A 63 -15.88 -26.70 11.81
CA VAL A 63 -16.24 -26.94 13.22
C VAL A 63 -15.62 -25.87 14.15
N MET A 64 -14.36 -25.49 13.93
CA MET A 64 -13.75 -24.40 14.71
C MET A 64 -14.39 -23.04 14.41
N HIS A 65 -14.62 -22.72 13.13
CA HIS A 65 -15.24 -21.46 12.73
C HIS A 65 -16.65 -21.30 13.31
N ASP A 66 -17.48 -22.35 13.24
CA ASP A 66 -18.88 -22.32 13.68
C ASP A 66 -19.02 -22.12 15.19
N SER A 67 -17.95 -22.38 15.95
CA SER A 67 -17.87 -22.06 17.38
C SER A 67 -17.68 -20.56 17.66
N VAL A 68 -17.25 -19.76 16.67
CA VAL A 68 -17.04 -18.32 16.79
C VAL A 68 -18.37 -17.59 16.66
N ASN A 69 -18.76 -16.88 17.71
CA ASN A 69 -19.98 -16.09 17.77
C ASN A 69 -19.73 -14.71 18.40
N ALA A 70 -20.78 -13.91 18.57
CA ALA A 70 -20.69 -12.54 19.08
C ALA A 70 -20.14 -12.43 20.52
N LEU A 71 -20.12 -13.53 21.28
CA LEU A 71 -19.60 -13.58 22.66
C LEU A 71 -18.17 -14.14 22.71
N THR A 72 -17.62 -14.59 21.58
CA THR A 72 -16.25 -15.10 21.50
C THR A 72 -15.26 -13.95 21.72
N VAL A 73 -14.31 -14.17 22.63
CA VAL A 73 -13.27 -13.17 22.93
C VAL A 73 -12.35 -13.00 21.73
N GLU A 74 -11.89 -11.78 21.48
CA GLU A 74 -11.01 -11.45 20.34
C GLU A 74 -9.76 -12.34 20.25
N ASP A 75 -9.18 -12.73 21.38
CA ASP A 75 -8.01 -13.62 21.41
C ASP A 75 -8.34 -15.02 20.85
N GLU A 76 -9.49 -15.58 21.21
CA GLU A 76 -9.94 -16.88 20.72
C GLU A 76 -10.28 -16.82 19.22
N LYS A 77 -10.97 -15.75 18.80
CA LYS A 77 -11.25 -15.48 17.38
C LYS A 77 -9.95 -15.38 16.57
N ARG A 78 -8.94 -14.69 17.12
CA ARG A 78 -7.60 -14.58 16.53
C ARG A 78 -6.90 -15.92 16.45
N GLN A 79 -6.95 -16.74 17.50
CA GLN A 79 -6.35 -18.08 17.51
C GLN A 79 -6.96 -18.97 16.41
N ILE A 80 -8.29 -19.06 16.34
CA ILE A 80 -8.99 -19.85 15.32
C ILE A 80 -8.67 -19.33 13.92
N GLY A 81 -8.72 -18.01 13.73
CA GLY A 81 -8.36 -17.39 12.45
C GLY A 81 -6.92 -17.68 12.02
N ASN A 82 -5.96 -17.73 12.94
CA ASN A 82 -4.57 -18.07 12.65
C ASN A 82 -4.41 -19.55 12.25
N LEU A 83 -5.09 -20.48 12.93
CA LEU A 83 -5.07 -21.90 12.59
C LEU A 83 -5.64 -22.16 11.19
N ILE A 84 -6.80 -21.57 10.89
CA ILE A 84 -7.44 -21.67 9.56
C ILE A 84 -6.54 -21.02 8.49
N SER A 85 -5.96 -19.85 8.78
CA SER A 85 -5.00 -19.20 7.88
C SER A 85 -3.77 -20.08 7.62
N GLY A 86 -3.30 -20.80 8.63
CA GLY A 86 -2.23 -21.78 8.50
C GLY A 86 -2.59 -22.94 7.56
N PHE A 87 -3.83 -23.43 7.64
CA PHE A 87 -4.35 -24.43 6.69
C PHE A 87 -4.42 -23.90 5.27
N VAL A 88 -5.00 -22.72 5.05
CA VAL A 88 -5.06 -22.07 3.73
C VAL A 88 -3.67 -21.92 3.09
N LYS A 89 -2.62 -21.68 3.90
CA LYS A 89 -1.23 -21.58 3.42
C LYS A 89 -0.63 -22.92 3.01
N LYS A 90 -1.03 -24.04 3.64
CA LYS A 90 -0.47 -25.38 3.42
C LYS A 90 -1.12 -26.14 2.25
N VAL A 91 -2.32 -25.75 1.83
CA VAL A 91 -2.98 -26.35 0.66
C VAL A 91 -2.38 -25.78 -0.62
N ASP A 92 -1.78 -26.64 -1.43
CA ASP A 92 -1.18 -26.29 -2.72
C ASP A 92 -1.39 -27.42 -3.73
N TYR A 93 -2.16 -27.13 -4.79
CA TYR A 93 -2.42 -28.02 -5.91
C TYR A 93 -1.38 -27.89 -7.04
N GLY A 94 -0.24 -27.25 -6.76
CA GLY A 94 0.87 -27.07 -7.68
C GLY A 94 0.47 -26.24 -8.89
N ARG A 95 0.53 -26.85 -10.09
CA ARG A 95 0.24 -26.16 -11.35
C ARG A 95 -1.24 -26.11 -11.72
N ASP A 96 -2.10 -26.75 -10.94
CA ASP A 96 -3.55 -26.67 -11.15
C ASP A 96 -4.12 -25.40 -10.50
N PHE A 97 -3.85 -24.27 -11.15
CA PHE A 97 -4.23 -22.95 -10.67
C PHE A 97 -5.74 -22.74 -10.60
N GLU A 98 -6.52 -23.37 -11.49
CA GLU A 98 -7.97 -23.30 -11.46
C GLU A 98 -8.51 -24.00 -10.20
N LYS A 99 -8.02 -25.21 -9.92
CA LYS A 99 -8.35 -25.93 -8.68
C LYS A 99 -7.93 -25.18 -7.43
N GLN A 100 -6.75 -24.54 -7.43
CA GLN A 100 -6.29 -23.70 -6.33
C GLN A 100 -7.23 -22.50 -6.10
N LEU A 101 -7.65 -21.81 -7.16
CA LEU A 101 -8.59 -20.70 -7.04
C LEU A 101 -9.97 -21.18 -6.57
N SER A 102 -10.46 -22.32 -7.06
CA SER A 102 -11.71 -22.93 -6.59
C SER A 102 -11.68 -23.24 -5.10
N PHE A 103 -10.56 -23.75 -4.58
CA PHE A 103 -10.37 -23.95 -3.14
C PHE A 103 -10.47 -22.63 -2.35
N TYR A 104 -9.86 -21.55 -2.83
CA TYR A 104 -9.97 -20.24 -2.17
C TYR A 104 -11.40 -19.70 -2.19
N VAL A 105 -12.14 -19.91 -3.28
CA VAL A 105 -13.57 -19.56 -3.36
C VAL A 105 -14.40 -20.32 -2.33
N GLU A 106 -14.18 -21.63 -2.20
CA GLU A 106 -14.83 -22.44 -1.17
C GLU A 106 -14.47 -21.95 0.24
N ALA A 107 -13.18 -21.75 0.51
CA ALA A 107 -12.69 -21.29 1.82
C ALA A 107 -13.30 -19.94 2.21
N ARG A 108 -13.40 -18.99 1.29
CA ARG A 108 -14.07 -17.70 1.55
C ARG A 108 -15.54 -17.89 1.96
N SER A 109 -16.26 -18.76 1.25
CA SER A 109 -17.67 -19.02 1.56
C SER A 109 -17.84 -19.75 2.91
N ALA A 110 -16.86 -20.56 3.30
CA ALA A 110 -16.88 -21.33 4.54
C ALA A 110 -16.55 -20.49 5.79
N PHE A 111 -15.84 -19.37 5.64
CA PHE A 111 -15.31 -18.59 6.77
C PHE A 111 -15.67 -17.09 6.74
N PRO A 112 -16.96 -16.71 6.64
CA PRO A 112 -17.40 -15.34 6.37
C PRO A 112 -17.09 -14.30 7.46
N ASN A 113 -16.82 -14.71 8.70
CA ASN A 113 -16.70 -13.78 9.85
C ASN A 113 -15.28 -13.66 10.43
N LEU A 114 -14.27 -14.12 9.69
CA LEU A 114 -12.87 -14.10 10.12
C LEU A 114 -12.00 -13.23 9.19
N ASP A 115 -11.82 -11.97 9.60
CA ASP A 115 -10.98 -10.98 8.90
C ASP A 115 -9.58 -11.51 8.54
N SER A 116 -8.92 -12.23 9.46
CA SER A 116 -7.58 -12.79 9.23
C SER A 116 -7.56 -13.84 8.11
N VAL A 117 -8.61 -14.66 8.01
CA VAL A 117 -8.75 -15.67 6.96
C VAL A 117 -9.01 -14.99 5.61
N HIS A 118 -9.90 -13.99 5.56
CA HIS A 118 -10.14 -13.20 4.36
C HIS A 118 -8.87 -12.48 3.87
N ALA A 119 -8.12 -11.84 4.78
CA ALA A 119 -6.85 -11.21 4.45
C ALA A 119 -5.84 -12.24 3.91
N GLN A 120 -5.75 -13.41 4.54
CA GLN A 120 -4.88 -14.49 4.08
C GLN A 120 -5.29 -15.02 2.69
N LEU A 121 -6.59 -15.15 2.41
CA LEU A 121 -7.09 -15.59 1.11
C LEU A 121 -6.72 -14.58 0.02
N VAL A 122 -6.92 -13.28 0.24
CA VAL A 122 -6.52 -12.23 -0.71
C VAL A 122 -5.02 -12.28 -0.99
N GLN A 123 -4.20 -12.40 0.05
CA GLN A 123 -2.74 -12.55 -0.09
C GLN A 123 -2.36 -13.80 -0.90
N SER A 124 -3.05 -14.92 -0.65
CA SER A 124 -2.78 -16.19 -1.33
C SER A 124 -3.19 -16.14 -2.81
N VAL A 125 -4.29 -15.46 -3.14
CA VAL A 125 -4.74 -15.25 -4.53
C VAL A 125 -3.84 -14.26 -5.28
N ASN A 126 -3.36 -13.22 -4.59
CA ASN A 126 -2.34 -12.33 -5.15
C ASN A 126 -1.04 -13.10 -5.45
N ARG A 127 -0.60 -13.97 -4.54
CA ARG A 127 0.55 -14.86 -4.78
C ARG A 127 0.32 -15.78 -5.98
N LEU A 128 -0.84 -16.43 -6.07
CA LEU A 128 -1.21 -17.29 -7.20
C LEU A 128 -1.16 -16.56 -8.55
N SER A 129 -1.58 -15.28 -8.57
CA SER A 129 -1.50 -14.42 -9.76
C SER A 129 -0.04 -14.15 -10.15
N VAL A 130 0.82 -13.84 -9.18
CA VAL A 130 2.25 -13.61 -9.40
C VAL A 130 2.96 -14.89 -9.86
N GLU A 131 2.66 -16.05 -9.27
CA GLU A 131 3.19 -17.35 -9.68
C GLU A 131 2.79 -17.68 -11.13
N THR A 132 1.53 -17.44 -11.48
CA THR A 132 1.04 -17.58 -12.87
C THR A 132 1.87 -16.71 -13.81
N ARG A 133 2.11 -15.44 -13.45
CA ARG A 133 2.95 -14.52 -14.22
C ARG A 133 4.37 -15.05 -14.39
N CYS A 134 4.98 -15.57 -13.32
CA CYS A 134 6.34 -16.10 -13.33
C CYS A 134 6.47 -17.27 -14.31
N ILE A 135 5.49 -18.18 -14.35
CA ILE A 135 5.49 -19.31 -15.29
C ILE A 135 5.40 -18.83 -16.73
N VAL A 136 4.52 -17.87 -17.03
CA VAL A 136 4.36 -17.35 -18.39
C VAL A 136 5.33 -16.21 -18.74
N LYS A 137 6.25 -15.85 -17.83
CA LYS A 137 7.17 -14.72 -17.95
C LYS A 137 6.45 -13.42 -18.37
N GLY A 138 5.28 -13.18 -17.79
CA GLY A 138 4.38 -12.07 -18.12
C GLY A 138 3.78 -12.08 -19.54
N HIS A 139 3.94 -13.15 -20.33
CA HIS A 139 3.30 -13.30 -21.63
C HIS A 139 2.00 -14.09 -21.47
N HIS A 140 0.95 -13.42 -21.02
CA HIS A 140 -0.33 -14.08 -20.79
C HIS A 140 -1.00 -14.46 -22.13
N THR A 141 -1.41 -15.72 -22.25
CA THR A 141 -2.39 -16.16 -23.26
C THR A 141 -3.78 -15.66 -22.88
N ARG A 142 -4.76 -15.77 -23.79
CA ARG A 142 -6.16 -15.43 -23.48
C ARG A 142 -6.68 -16.16 -22.23
N LYS A 143 -6.31 -17.43 -22.05
CA LYS A 143 -6.71 -18.25 -20.90
C LYS A 143 -6.09 -17.74 -19.61
N THR A 144 -4.76 -17.57 -19.59
CA THR A 144 -4.05 -17.12 -18.37
C THR A 144 -4.40 -15.67 -18.02
N ALA A 145 -4.66 -14.82 -19.02
CA ALA A 145 -5.12 -13.44 -18.80
C ALA A 145 -6.54 -13.41 -18.17
N ALA A 146 -7.44 -14.29 -18.63
CA ALA A 146 -8.76 -14.43 -18.02
C ALA A 146 -8.66 -14.94 -16.58
N PHE A 147 -7.76 -15.88 -16.31
CA PHE A 147 -7.49 -16.39 -14.99
C PHE A 147 -7.00 -15.31 -14.01
N VAL A 148 -5.94 -14.56 -14.35
CA VAL A 148 -5.42 -13.50 -13.46
C VAL A 148 -6.43 -12.35 -13.27
N ARG A 149 -7.30 -12.08 -14.25
CA ARG A 149 -8.44 -11.17 -14.05
C ARG A 149 -9.47 -11.73 -13.07
N ALA A 150 -9.73 -13.03 -13.08
CA ALA A 150 -10.60 -13.67 -12.09
C ALA A 150 -9.98 -13.61 -10.69
N CYS A 151 -8.66 -13.80 -10.55
CA CYS A 151 -7.95 -13.60 -9.29
C CYS A 151 -8.06 -12.16 -8.78
N ALA A 152 -7.83 -11.16 -9.64
CA ALA A 152 -7.97 -9.76 -9.26
C ALA A 152 -9.42 -9.41 -8.87
N ALA A 153 -10.40 -9.92 -9.61
CA ALA A 153 -11.82 -9.75 -9.28
C ALA A 153 -12.15 -10.39 -7.92
N TYR A 154 -11.66 -11.61 -7.66
CA TYR A 154 -11.81 -12.28 -6.37
C TYR A 154 -11.27 -11.42 -5.24
N CYS A 155 -10.04 -10.88 -5.36
CA CYS A 155 -9.47 -9.99 -4.36
C CYS A 155 -10.37 -8.77 -4.14
N TYR A 156 -10.78 -8.09 -5.23
CA TYR A 156 -11.62 -6.91 -5.18
C TYR A 156 -12.95 -7.12 -4.43
N ILE A 157 -13.63 -8.25 -4.65
CA ILE A 157 -14.90 -8.53 -3.97
C ILE A 157 -14.74 -9.10 -2.56
N THR A 158 -13.56 -9.60 -2.19
CA THR A 158 -13.29 -10.19 -0.87
C THR A 158 -12.84 -9.15 0.14
N ILE A 159 -12.05 -8.15 -0.29
CA ILE A 159 -11.54 -7.09 0.59
C ILE A 159 -12.65 -6.33 1.34
N PRO A 160 -13.81 -5.97 0.74
CA PRO A 160 -14.91 -5.34 1.47
C PRO A 160 -15.44 -6.13 2.67
N SER A 161 -15.25 -7.47 2.68
CA SER A 161 -15.68 -8.36 3.76
C SER A 161 -14.76 -8.31 5.00
N ILE A 162 -13.68 -7.53 4.95
CA ILE A 162 -12.76 -7.31 6.08
C ILE A 162 -13.18 -6.04 6.81
N THR A 163 -13.31 -6.11 8.14
CA THR A 163 -13.76 -4.99 8.97
C THR A 163 -12.68 -3.91 9.07
N SER A 164 -11.42 -4.30 9.28
CA SER A 164 -10.30 -3.37 9.45
C SER A 164 -10.05 -2.52 8.19
N VAL A 165 -10.29 -1.21 8.28
CA VAL A 165 -9.99 -0.24 7.20
C VAL A 165 -8.51 -0.26 6.82
N LEU A 166 -7.62 -0.37 7.82
CA LEU A 166 -6.17 -0.41 7.61
C LEU A 166 -5.79 -1.59 6.71
N THR A 167 -6.28 -2.78 7.04
CA THR A 167 -6.05 -4.00 6.25
C THR A 167 -6.66 -3.89 4.87
N ARG A 168 -7.86 -3.31 4.72
CA ARG A 168 -8.47 -3.06 3.40
C ARG A 168 -7.61 -2.13 2.54
N LEU A 169 -7.08 -1.04 3.10
CA LEU A 169 -6.21 -0.11 2.38
C LEU A 169 -4.94 -0.81 1.85
N GLU A 170 -4.27 -1.59 2.70
CA GLU A 170 -3.08 -2.35 2.32
C GLU A 170 -3.38 -3.38 1.22
N LEU A 171 -4.47 -4.14 1.39
CA LEU A 171 -4.85 -5.18 0.45
C LEU A 171 -5.33 -4.62 -0.89
N TYR A 172 -6.04 -3.49 -0.92
CA TYR A 172 -6.41 -2.86 -2.19
C TYR A 172 -5.19 -2.34 -2.94
N LEU A 173 -4.24 -1.67 -2.25
CA LEU A 173 -3.02 -1.19 -2.87
C LEU A 173 -2.20 -2.36 -3.43
N LEU A 174 -1.98 -3.42 -2.64
CA LEU A 174 -1.24 -4.60 -3.06
C LEU A 174 -1.93 -5.33 -4.23
N SER A 175 -3.24 -5.54 -4.14
CA SER A 175 -3.99 -6.22 -5.21
C SER A 175 -4.00 -5.40 -6.50
N GLY A 176 -4.06 -4.07 -6.39
CA GLY A 176 -3.90 -3.17 -7.53
C GLY A 176 -2.51 -3.25 -8.17
N GLN A 177 -1.45 -3.30 -7.37
CA GLN A 177 -0.07 -3.48 -7.84
C GLN A 177 0.11 -4.85 -8.53
N VAL A 178 -0.45 -5.93 -7.96
CA VAL A 178 -0.40 -7.27 -8.56
C VAL A 178 -1.20 -7.32 -9.86
N ALA A 179 -2.37 -6.67 -9.91
CA ALA A 179 -3.15 -6.55 -11.13
C ALA A 179 -2.38 -5.79 -12.22
N LEU A 180 -1.72 -4.69 -11.86
CA LEU A 180 -0.88 -3.90 -12.77
C LEU A 180 0.28 -4.74 -13.32
N LEU A 181 0.98 -5.47 -12.44
CA LEU A 181 2.06 -6.39 -12.82
C LEU A 181 1.61 -7.50 -13.79
N ASN A 182 0.33 -7.86 -13.77
CA ASN A 182 -0.31 -8.83 -14.66
C ASN A 182 -1.04 -8.19 -15.86
N GLN A 183 -0.83 -6.90 -16.14
CA GLN A 183 -1.47 -6.16 -17.24
C GLN A 183 -3.01 -6.10 -17.14
N CYS A 184 -3.57 -6.26 -15.93
CA CYS A 184 -5.00 -6.13 -15.64
C CYS A 184 -5.37 -4.68 -15.30
N LEU A 185 -5.20 -3.77 -16.25
CA LEU A 185 -5.31 -2.32 -16.01
C LEU A 185 -6.65 -1.89 -15.40
N GLY A 186 -7.77 -2.41 -15.92
CA GLY A 186 -9.11 -2.08 -15.41
C GLY A 186 -9.34 -2.54 -13.97
N GLN A 187 -8.82 -3.71 -13.60
CA GLN A 187 -8.89 -4.22 -12.21
C GLN A 187 -7.96 -3.44 -11.29
N ALA A 188 -6.77 -3.06 -11.77
CA ALA A 188 -5.85 -2.22 -11.01
C ALA A 188 -6.49 -0.84 -10.69
N ASP A 189 -7.06 -0.18 -11.70
CA ASP A 189 -7.78 1.08 -11.55
C ASP A 189 -8.94 0.97 -10.55
N ALA A 190 -9.75 -0.10 -10.64
CA ALA A 190 -10.82 -0.35 -9.67
C ALA A 190 -10.28 -0.48 -8.22
N CYS A 191 -9.21 -1.26 -8.02
CA CYS A 191 -8.57 -1.40 -6.71
C CYS A 191 -8.03 -0.06 -6.18
N PHE A 192 -7.39 0.74 -7.02
CA PHE A 192 -6.86 2.05 -6.61
C PHE A 192 -7.98 3.04 -6.29
N LYS A 193 -9.07 3.06 -7.06
CA LYS A 193 -10.26 3.86 -6.76
C LYS A 193 -10.89 3.47 -5.42
N ALA A 194 -11.01 2.18 -5.15
CA ALA A 194 -11.51 1.68 -3.87
C ALA A 194 -10.58 2.11 -2.71
N ALA A 195 -9.26 1.97 -2.87
CA ALA A 195 -8.28 2.46 -1.89
C ALA A 195 -8.43 3.96 -1.64
N LEU A 196 -8.58 4.78 -2.69
CA LEU A 196 -8.77 6.23 -2.57
C LEU A 196 -10.03 6.57 -1.77
N SER A 197 -11.16 5.90 -2.04
CA SER A 197 -12.39 6.14 -1.29
C SER A 197 -12.27 5.79 0.20
N LEU A 198 -11.45 4.80 0.55
CA LEU A 198 -11.25 4.34 1.92
C LEU A 198 -10.33 5.22 2.76
N VAL A 199 -9.54 6.10 2.15
CA VAL A 199 -8.62 6.99 2.89
C VAL A 199 -9.39 7.85 3.90
N SER A 200 -10.57 8.36 3.53
CA SER A 200 -11.42 9.16 4.40
C SER A 200 -12.02 8.39 5.57
N ASP A 201 -12.11 7.06 5.45
CA ASP A 201 -12.70 6.17 6.46
C ASP A 201 -11.65 5.68 7.48
N LEU A 202 -10.37 6.06 7.33
CA LEU A 202 -9.32 5.64 8.24
C LEU A 202 -9.60 6.21 9.65
N PRO A 203 -9.66 5.36 10.69
CA PRO A 203 -9.86 5.84 12.06
C PRO A 203 -8.69 6.73 12.49
N ARG A 204 -8.97 7.77 13.28
CA ARG A 204 -7.94 8.71 13.77
C ARG A 204 -6.90 8.07 14.68
N THR A 205 -7.31 7.03 15.41
CA THR A 205 -6.43 6.25 16.26
C THR A 205 -6.46 4.79 15.87
N ILE A 206 -5.28 4.17 15.94
CA ILE A 206 -5.07 2.75 15.73
C ILE A 206 -4.42 2.15 16.96
N GLU A 207 -4.76 0.89 17.26
CA GLU A 207 -4.13 0.15 18.34
C GLU A 207 -2.78 -0.42 17.87
N VAL A 208 -1.70 -0.04 18.55
CA VAL A 208 -0.34 -0.54 18.30
C VAL A 208 0.26 -0.95 19.64
N ASP A 209 0.55 -2.25 19.79
CA ASP A 209 1.07 -2.86 21.02
C ASP A 209 0.18 -2.60 22.26
N GLY A 210 -1.15 -2.68 22.10
CA GLY A 210 -2.13 -2.42 23.16
C GLY A 210 -2.28 -0.95 23.54
N LYS A 211 -1.65 -0.03 22.78
CA LYS A 211 -1.77 1.42 22.98
C LYS A 211 -2.43 2.06 21.77
N GLN A 212 -3.42 2.91 22.02
CA GLN A 212 -3.99 3.76 20.98
C GLN A 212 -2.98 4.83 20.58
N ARG A 213 -2.64 4.90 19.29
CA ARG A 213 -1.75 5.90 18.69
C ARG A 213 -2.44 6.57 17.51
N SER A 214 -2.02 7.79 17.17
CA SER A 214 -2.48 8.45 15.94
C SER A 214 -2.21 7.58 14.72
N SER A 215 -3.17 7.55 13.80
CA SER A 215 -3.05 6.87 12.51
C SER A 215 -2.36 7.72 11.45
N GLU A 216 -2.13 9.02 11.69
CA GLU A 216 -1.51 9.91 10.71
C GLU A 216 -0.12 9.44 10.25
N PRO A 217 0.80 8.97 11.11
CA PRO A 217 2.10 8.47 10.64
C PRO A 217 1.98 7.30 9.67
N TYR A 218 1.03 6.39 9.94
CA TYR A 218 0.70 5.30 9.03
C TYR A 218 0.13 5.84 7.72
N LEU A 219 -0.83 6.76 7.79
CA LEU A 219 -1.46 7.35 6.60
C LEU A 219 -0.43 8.04 5.70
N VAL A 220 0.48 8.84 6.28
CA VAL A 220 1.56 9.49 5.52
C VAL A 220 2.41 8.44 4.81
N SER A 221 2.84 7.38 5.52
CA SER A 221 3.63 6.30 4.91
C SER A 221 2.88 5.57 3.80
N TYR A 222 1.59 5.28 4.02
CA TYR A 222 0.72 4.62 3.04
C TYR A 222 0.57 5.47 1.77
N LEU A 223 0.29 6.77 1.94
CA LEU A 223 0.14 7.69 0.82
C LEU A 223 1.43 7.87 0.03
N CYS A 224 2.60 7.84 0.68
CA CYS A 224 3.89 7.85 -0.02
C CYS A 224 4.07 6.60 -0.90
N HIS A 225 3.75 5.41 -0.38
CA HIS A 225 3.77 4.17 -1.17
C HIS A 225 2.74 4.21 -2.31
N PHE A 226 1.56 4.79 -2.07
CA PHE A 226 0.54 4.91 -3.09
C PHE A 226 0.99 5.87 -4.20
N LEU A 227 1.55 7.04 -3.86
CA LEU A 227 2.12 7.98 -4.84
C LEU A 227 3.21 7.34 -5.70
N SER A 228 4.08 6.54 -5.10
CA SER A 228 5.07 5.76 -5.85
C SER A 228 4.40 4.78 -6.83
N THR A 229 3.29 4.15 -6.44
CA THR A 229 2.53 3.30 -7.36
C THR A 229 1.91 4.13 -8.50
N LEU A 230 1.27 5.26 -8.17
CA LEU A 230 0.57 6.12 -9.13
C LEU A 230 1.48 6.67 -10.22
N LEU A 231 2.78 6.87 -9.96
CA LEU A 231 3.73 7.32 -10.99
C LEU A 231 3.75 6.38 -12.20
N VAL A 232 3.69 5.07 -11.97
CA VAL A 232 3.81 4.05 -13.03
C VAL A 232 2.46 3.54 -13.53
N VAL A 233 1.36 4.01 -12.96
CA VAL A 233 0.01 3.65 -13.44
C VAL A 233 -0.28 4.43 -14.72
N PRO A 234 -0.63 3.76 -15.84
CA PRO A 234 -1.02 4.45 -17.05
C PRO A 234 -2.34 5.18 -16.88
N ASP A 235 -2.42 6.40 -17.41
CA ASP A 235 -3.68 7.13 -17.49
C ASP A 235 -4.63 6.48 -18.51
N SER A 236 -5.94 6.55 -18.20
CA SER A 236 -6.97 6.16 -19.15
C SER A 236 -7.21 7.30 -20.16
N PRO A 237 -7.24 7.02 -21.47
CA PRO A 237 -7.56 8.02 -22.50
C PRO A 237 -8.89 8.76 -22.26
N GLU A 238 -9.84 8.12 -21.57
CA GLU A 238 -11.19 8.64 -21.33
C GLU A 238 -11.27 9.57 -20.11
N GLN A 239 -10.38 9.40 -19.13
CA GLN A 239 -10.46 10.07 -17.82
C GLN A 239 -9.55 11.30 -17.72
N GLY A 240 -8.70 11.49 -18.72
CA GLY A 240 -7.71 12.56 -18.77
C GLY A 240 -6.47 12.25 -17.94
N VAL A 241 -5.49 13.15 -18.04
CA VAL A 241 -4.17 12.98 -17.43
C VAL A 241 -4.22 13.03 -15.91
N LEU A 242 -3.35 12.25 -15.27
CA LEU A 242 -3.15 12.17 -13.82
C LEU A 242 -4.46 11.97 -13.05
N TYR A 243 -5.40 11.20 -13.60
CA TYR A 243 -6.76 11.10 -13.06
C TYR A 243 -6.77 10.58 -11.61
N LEU A 244 -6.05 9.49 -11.33
CA LEU A 244 -5.97 8.93 -9.97
C LEU A 244 -5.25 9.86 -9.00
N THR A 245 -4.21 10.58 -9.46
CA THR A 245 -3.50 11.59 -8.66
C THR A 245 -4.42 12.75 -8.31
N ARG A 246 -5.24 13.23 -9.26
CA ARG A 246 -6.26 14.25 -9.01
C ARG A 246 -7.33 13.75 -8.04
N GLY A 247 -7.75 12.50 -8.20
CA GLY A 247 -8.65 11.81 -7.27
C GLY A 247 -8.09 11.80 -5.85
N LEU A 248 -6.80 11.47 -5.69
CA LEU A 248 -6.11 11.51 -4.40
C LEU A 248 -6.10 12.92 -3.81
N LEU A 249 -5.69 13.93 -4.58
CA LEU A 249 -5.68 15.32 -4.10
C LEU A 249 -7.07 15.79 -3.66
N ASN A 250 -8.11 15.41 -4.40
CA ASN A 250 -9.49 15.71 -4.02
C ASN A 250 -9.86 15.06 -2.68
N VAL A 251 -9.51 13.79 -2.46
CA VAL A 251 -9.74 13.13 -1.17
C VAL A 251 -8.98 13.83 -0.04
N LEU A 252 -7.70 14.15 -0.25
CA LEU A 252 -6.86 14.80 0.77
C LEU A 252 -7.32 16.23 1.13
N GLN A 253 -7.97 16.93 0.20
CA GLN A 253 -8.56 18.25 0.45
C GLN A 253 -9.74 18.19 1.42
N HIS A 254 -10.53 17.11 1.36
CA HIS A 254 -11.70 16.90 2.22
C HIS A 254 -11.36 16.08 3.48
N TYR A 255 -10.14 15.54 3.56
CA TYR A 255 -9.68 14.79 4.73
C TYR A 255 -9.49 15.70 5.95
N THR A 256 -9.99 15.25 7.11
CA THR A 256 -9.86 15.99 8.38
C THR A 256 -8.59 15.61 9.11
N TRP A 257 -7.52 16.37 8.89
CA TRP A 257 -6.23 16.21 9.54
C TRP A 257 -6.25 16.61 11.02
N GLU A 258 -5.30 16.10 11.81
CA GLU A 258 -5.15 16.45 13.22
C GLU A 258 -4.73 17.92 13.40
N PRO A 259 -5.28 18.62 14.40
CA PRO A 259 -4.90 20.00 14.68
C PRO A 259 -3.41 20.08 15.03
N ASN A 260 -2.72 21.07 14.47
CA ASN A 260 -1.26 21.26 14.61
C ASN A 260 -0.38 20.18 13.98
N SER A 261 -0.95 19.27 13.17
CA SER A 261 -0.17 18.32 12.40
C SER A 261 0.45 18.96 11.15
N ASN A 262 1.64 18.48 10.78
CA ASN A 262 2.27 18.79 9.50
C ASN A 262 2.02 17.70 8.45
N ALA A 263 1.29 16.63 8.78
CA ALA A 263 1.10 15.47 7.92
C ALA A 263 0.56 15.86 6.53
N ARG A 264 -0.43 16.75 6.47
CA ARG A 264 -0.97 17.28 5.20
C ARG A 264 0.11 17.91 4.32
N ALA A 265 0.89 18.83 4.89
CA ALA A 265 1.94 19.53 4.17
C ALA A 265 3.06 18.57 3.72
N VAL A 266 3.42 17.59 4.56
CA VAL A 266 4.38 16.54 4.23
C VAL A 266 3.89 15.68 3.06
N VAL A 267 2.62 15.29 3.06
CA VAL A 267 2.03 14.56 1.93
C VAL A 267 2.05 15.41 0.66
N TYR A 268 1.70 16.69 0.72
CA TYR A 268 1.79 17.57 -0.45
C TYR A 268 3.21 17.74 -0.98
N LEU A 269 4.23 17.78 -0.11
CA LEU A 269 5.63 17.73 -0.54
C LEU A 269 5.95 16.44 -1.31
N HIS A 270 5.43 15.29 -0.87
CA HIS A 270 5.60 14.03 -1.58
C HIS A 270 4.80 13.96 -2.89
N VAL A 271 3.65 14.62 -2.97
CA VAL A 271 2.93 14.77 -4.25
C VAL A 271 3.77 15.60 -5.22
N LEU A 272 4.37 16.72 -4.78
CA LEU A 272 5.30 17.49 -5.60
C LEU A 272 6.48 16.63 -6.07
N ASP A 273 6.97 15.75 -5.20
CA ASP A 273 8.06 14.83 -5.55
C ASP A 273 7.66 13.84 -6.65
N MET A 274 6.45 13.31 -6.59
CA MET A 274 5.91 12.41 -7.61
C MET A 274 5.64 13.17 -8.92
N LEU A 275 5.04 14.37 -8.86
CA LEU A 275 4.78 15.21 -10.03
C LEU A 275 6.06 15.63 -10.75
N PHE A 276 7.14 15.87 -10.00
CA PHE A 276 8.45 16.11 -10.61
C PHE A 276 8.96 14.88 -11.36
N ALA A 277 8.84 13.68 -10.77
CA ALA A 277 9.19 12.45 -11.47
C ALA A 277 8.30 12.26 -12.72
N ALA A 278 7.02 12.58 -12.62
CA ALA A 278 6.06 12.53 -13.72
C ALA A 278 6.41 13.50 -14.88
N ALA A 279 7.16 14.57 -14.62
CA ALA A 279 7.57 15.53 -15.65
C ALA A 279 8.81 15.07 -16.46
N GLN A 280 9.50 14.03 -16.02
CA GLN A 280 10.72 13.54 -16.67
C GLN A 280 10.40 12.76 -17.95
N GLU A 281 11.30 12.81 -18.94
CA GLU A 281 11.18 12.03 -20.19
C GLU A 281 11.21 10.51 -19.93
N THR A 282 11.80 10.08 -18.82
CA THR A 282 11.86 8.68 -18.41
C THR A 282 11.75 8.60 -16.90
N TYR A 283 10.88 7.72 -16.41
CA TYR A 283 10.66 7.55 -14.98
C TYR A 283 11.81 6.80 -14.28
N PRO A 284 11.98 6.99 -12.96
CA PRO A 284 13.04 6.32 -12.21
C PRO A 284 12.88 4.80 -12.12
N TYR A 285 11.69 4.26 -12.36
CA TYR A 285 11.38 2.84 -12.38
C TYR A 285 10.13 2.57 -13.22
N HIS A 286 10.00 1.32 -13.67
CA HIS A 286 8.92 0.86 -14.54
C HIS A 286 8.42 -0.51 -14.11
N ILE A 287 7.22 -0.85 -14.57
CA ILE A 287 6.69 -2.21 -14.49
C ILE A 287 6.83 -2.84 -15.86
N GLU A 288 7.47 -4.01 -15.89
CA GLU A 288 7.69 -4.75 -17.13
C GLU A 288 6.35 -5.01 -17.86
N LYS A 289 6.26 -4.56 -19.11
CA LYS A 289 5.08 -4.67 -20.01
C LYS A 289 3.89 -3.78 -19.66
N VAL A 290 4.11 -2.75 -18.87
CA VAL A 290 3.12 -1.69 -18.64
C VAL A 290 3.73 -0.39 -19.13
N ASP A 291 3.08 0.22 -20.13
CA ASP A 291 3.51 1.51 -20.65
C ASP A 291 3.03 2.61 -19.69
N SER A 292 3.93 3.10 -18.85
CA SER A 292 3.67 4.21 -17.93
C SER A 292 3.58 5.55 -18.65
N ASN A 293 3.16 6.59 -17.93
CA ASN A 293 2.89 7.91 -18.49
C ASN A 293 4.10 8.61 -19.15
N ASP A 294 5.35 8.25 -18.83
CA ASP A 294 6.52 8.71 -19.58
C ASP A 294 6.62 8.12 -20.99
N THR A 295 6.11 6.91 -21.19
CA THR A 295 5.97 6.30 -22.52
C THR A 295 4.77 6.88 -23.27
N LEU A 296 3.66 7.14 -22.56
CA LEU A 296 2.41 7.64 -23.16
C LEU A 296 2.47 9.14 -23.52
N TYR A 297 3.10 9.95 -22.66
CA TYR A 297 3.16 11.41 -22.79
C TYR A 297 4.59 11.94 -22.87
N GLY A 298 5.54 11.27 -22.20
CA GLY A 298 6.90 11.79 -22.01
C GLY A 298 6.86 13.20 -21.40
N SER A 299 7.68 14.10 -21.92
CA SER A 299 7.65 15.51 -21.55
C SER A 299 6.82 16.36 -22.52
N ASP A 300 5.69 15.85 -23.02
CA ASP A 300 4.80 16.62 -23.90
C ASP A 300 4.39 17.95 -23.23
N PRO A 301 4.48 19.09 -23.95
CA PRO A 301 4.20 20.40 -23.37
C PRO A 301 2.80 20.54 -22.74
N LYS A 302 1.78 19.85 -23.25
CA LYS A 302 0.42 19.90 -22.67
C LYS A 302 0.35 19.11 -21.36
N PHE A 303 1.04 17.98 -21.29
CA PHE A 303 1.13 17.19 -20.06
C PHE A 303 1.91 17.93 -18.97
N ILE A 304 3.04 18.53 -19.33
CA ILE A 304 3.84 19.37 -18.41
C ILE A 304 3.03 20.59 -17.93
N LEU A 305 2.20 21.18 -18.78
CA LEU A 305 1.31 22.28 -18.37
C LEU A 305 0.31 21.84 -17.28
N GLU A 306 -0.27 20.65 -17.41
CA GLU A 306 -1.18 20.10 -16.40
C GLU A 306 -0.46 19.76 -15.08
N ILE A 307 0.76 19.22 -15.15
CA ILE A 307 1.63 19.02 -13.98
C ILE A 307 1.91 20.36 -13.29
N ASN A 308 2.31 21.39 -14.05
CA ASN A 308 2.63 22.70 -13.50
C ASN A 308 1.43 23.36 -12.82
N LYS A 309 0.22 23.22 -13.37
CA LYS A 309 -1.02 23.70 -12.73
C LYS A 309 -1.22 23.04 -11.36
N MET A 310 -1.04 21.72 -11.28
CA MET A 310 -1.15 20.99 -10.01
C MET A 310 -0.06 21.41 -9.02
N CYS A 311 1.18 21.57 -9.47
CA CYS A 311 2.29 22.05 -8.63
C CYS A 311 1.99 23.43 -8.03
N SER A 312 1.44 24.36 -8.82
CA SER A 312 1.08 25.71 -8.33
C SER A 312 0.06 25.65 -7.20
N VAL A 313 -1.01 24.86 -7.36
CA VAL A 313 -2.04 24.69 -6.30
C VAL A 313 -1.43 24.11 -5.03
N LEU A 314 -0.57 23.10 -5.15
CA LEU A 314 0.09 22.48 -3.99
C LEU A 314 1.08 23.42 -3.31
N LEU A 315 1.82 24.23 -4.08
CA LEU A 315 2.71 25.25 -3.54
C LEU A 315 1.93 26.28 -2.73
N ASP A 316 0.79 26.75 -3.25
CA ASP A 316 -0.06 27.72 -2.54
C ASP A 316 -0.59 27.16 -1.22
N GLU A 317 -1.03 25.89 -1.19
CA GLU A 317 -1.47 25.21 0.04
C GLU A 317 -0.33 25.06 1.06
N ILE A 318 0.87 24.67 0.63
CA ILE A 318 2.03 24.54 1.54
C ILE A 318 2.45 25.92 2.07
N LEU A 319 2.42 26.96 1.22
CA LEU A 319 2.73 28.34 1.64
C LEU A 319 1.69 28.90 2.60
N ALA A 320 0.40 28.58 2.41
CA ALA A 320 -0.65 28.90 3.36
C ALA A 320 -0.40 28.23 4.71
N HIS A 321 0.01 26.96 4.73
CA HIS A 321 0.38 26.26 5.97
C HIS A 321 1.60 26.87 6.65
N LEU A 322 2.63 27.26 5.89
CA LEU A 322 3.79 27.99 6.42
C LEU A 322 3.40 29.31 7.10
N LYS A 323 2.45 30.06 6.53
CA LYS A 323 1.90 31.29 7.16
C LYS A 323 1.15 30.95 8.46
N TYR A 324 0.32 29.90 8.45
CA TYR A 324 -0.40 29.44 9.64
C TYR A 324 0.55 29.03 10.78
N LEU A 325 1.62 28.28 10.48
CA LEU A 325 2.62 27.89 11.48
C LEU A 325 3.32 29.11 12.09
N GLY A 326 3.62 30.13 11.29
CA GLY A 326 4.19 31.40 11.78
C GLY A 326 3.23 32.17 12.67
N ALA A 327 1.95 32.27 12.27
CA ALA A 327 0.91 32.94 13.06
C ALA A 327 0.59 32.21 14.37
N SER A 328 0.78 30.88 14.39
CA SER A 328 0.55 30.02 15.56
C SER A 328 1.81 29.80 16.41
N GLU A 329 2.87 30.58 16.17
CA GLU A 329 4.18 30.50 16.86
C GLU A 329 4.84 29.11 16.85
N GLN A 330 4.49 28.25 15.89
CA GLN A 330 5.11 26.93 15.68
C GLN A 330 6.39 27.05 14.85
N LEU A 331 7.31 27.89 15.30
CA LEU A 331 8.48 28.37 14.54
C LEU A 331 9.44 27.24 14.13
N GLN A 332 9.64 26.23 14.99
CA GLN A 332 10.49 25.08 14.65
C GLN A 332 9.90 24.27 13.48
N LYS A 333 8.60 24.00 13.51
CA LYS A 333 7.88 23.30 12.43
C LYS A 333 7.89 24.11 11.15
N GLN A 334 7.69 25.43 11.25
CA GLN A 334 7.76 26.34 10.12
C GLN A 334 9.14 26.31 9.46
N ALA A 335 10.21 26.36 10.26
CA ALA A 335 11.57 26.34 9.76
C ALA A 335 11.89 25.04 9.01
N LEU A 336 11.54 23.89 9.58
CA LEU A 336 11.76 22.58 8.95
C LEU A 336 11.00 22.45 7.63
N LEU A 337 9.72 22.82 7.62
CA LEU A 337 8.90 22.76 6.41
C LEU A 337 9.40 23.72 5.32
N ALA A 338 9.86 24.92 5.70
CA ALA A 338 10.43 25.88 4.76
C ALA A 338 11.71 25.35 4.11
N LEU A 339 12.56 24.68 4.90
CA LEU A 339 13.78 24.04 4.38
C LEU A 339 13.44 22.86 3.45
N ASP A 340 12.48 22.01 3.82
CA ASP A 340 12.05 20.88 3.01
C ASP A 340 11.47 21.30 1.66
N LEU A 341 10.68 22.39 1.65
CA LEU A 341 10.17 22.97 0.42
C LEU A 341 11.29 23.64 -0.38
N PHE A 342 12.20 24.37 0.28
CA PHE A 342 13.36 24.99 -0.37
C PHE A 342 14.18 23.95 -1.13
N VAL A 343 14.53 22.83 -0.49
CA VAL A 343 15.33 21.76 -1.11
C VAL A 343 14.66 21.26 -2.38
N ARG A 344 13.34 21.07 -2.38
CA ARG A 344 12.59 20.63 -3.57
C ARG A 344 12.60 21.69 -4.67
N VAL A 345 12.31 22.94 -4.35
CA VAL A 345 12.34 24.04 -5.34
C VAL A 345 13.71 24.17 -6.00
N VAL A 346 14.80 24.11 -5.23
CA VAL A 346 16.15 24.27 -5.80
C VAL A 346 16.68 23.02 -6.51
N THR A 347 16.19 21.83 -6.17
CA THR A 347 16.67 20.60 -6.82
C THR A 347 15.89 20.26 -8.08
N ARG A 348 14.60 20.61 -8.10
CA ARG A 348 13.58 20.11 -9.05
C ARG A 348 12.84 21.21 -9.81
N GLY A 349 12.80 22.43 -9.29
CA GLY A 349 12.15 23.56 -9.95
C GLY A 349 13.01 24.19 -11.04
N ASP A 350 12.36 24.83 -12.01
CA ASP A 350 13.05 25.65 -13.01
C ASP A 350 13.38 27.03 -12.42
N LEU A 351 14.60 27.19 -11.92
CA LEU A 351 15.05 28.46 -11.32
C LEU A 351 15.24 29.58 -12.36
N ARG A 352 15.12 29.30 -13.68
CA ARG A 352 15.08 30.36 -14.70
C ARG A 352 13.83 31.22 -14.56
N GLU A 353 12.76 30.67 -13.96
CA GLU A 353 11.57 31.42 -13.58
C GLU A 353 11.87 32.33 -12.37
N PRO A 354 11.78 33.66 -12.51
CA PRO A 354 12.17 34.60 -11.46
C PRO A 354 11.34 34.45 -10.17
N SER A 355 10.08 34.03 -10.30
CA SER A 355 9.18 33.78 -9.18
C SER A 355 9.67 32.64 -8.29
N LEU A 356 10.08 31.52 -8.89
CA LEU A 356 10.63 30.36 -8.19
C LEU A 356 12.00 30.65 -7.57
N ALA A 357 12.87 31.38 -8.27
CA ALA A 357 14.15 31.80 -7.72
C ALA A 357 13.97 32.72 -6.49
N THR A 358 13.00 33.64 -6.55
CA THR A 358 12.66 34.51 -5.41
C THR A 358 12.04 33.72 -4.27
N LEU A 359 11.16 32.77 -4.56
CA LEU A 359 10.58 31.86 -3.58
C LEU A 359 11.66 31.06 -2.85
N ALA A 360 12.65 30.52 -3.56
CA ALA A 360 13.76 29.78 -2.96
C ALA A 360 14.54 30.65 -1.94
N VAL A 361 14.87 31.90 -2.29
CA VAL A 361 15.54 32.81 -1.35
C VAL A 361 14.67 33.09 -0.11
N ASN A 362 13.36 33.32 -0.31
CA ASN A 362 12.44 33.57 0.78
C ASN A 362 12.29 32.38 1.73
N LEU A 363 12.20 31.15 1.19
CA LEU A 363 12.12 29.92 1.97
C LEU A 363 13.39 29.67 2.77
N TRP A 364 14.57 29.90 2.17
CA TRP A 364 15.85 29.81 2.87
C TRP A 364 15.91 30.78 4.05
N ASN A 365 15.56 32.04 3.82
CA ASN A 365 15.57 33.06 4.86
C ASN A 365 14.55 32.73 5.97
N LEU A 366 13.36 32.23 5.61
CA LEU A 366 12.34 31.81 6.57
C LEU A 366 12.84 30.65 7.44
N ALA A 367 13.50 29.65 6.83
CA ALA A 367 14.05 28.51 7.55
C ALA A 367 15.10 28.93 8.60
N HIS A 368 15.92 29.95 8.30
CA HIS A 368 17.01 30.39 9.18
C HIS A 368 16.62 31.51 10.15
N ARG A 369 15.45 32.15 9.97
CA ARG A 369 15.03 33.36 10.72
C ARG A 369 15.11 33.22 12.24
N HIS A 370 14.79 32.04 12.77
CA HIS A 370 14.70 31.76 14.21
C HIS A 370 15.76 30.78 14.72
N GLY A 371 16.74 30.41 13.90
CA GLY A 371 17.85 29.54 14.33
C GLY A 371 17.47 28.10 14.71
N HIS A 372 16.31 27.60 14.27
CA HIS A 372 15.84 26.25 14.57
C HIS A 372 16.45 25.15 13.69
N ILE A 373 17.14 25.52 12.60
CA ILE A 373 17.75 24.58 11.66
C ILE A 373 19.18 24.23 12.11
N ASP A 374 19.53 22.95 11.98
CA ASP A 374 20.90 22.48 12.20
C ASP A 374 21.87 23.14 11.21
N THR A 375 22.85 23.86 11.75
CA THR A 375 23.89 24.56 10.97
C THR A 375 24.69 23.62 10.08
N LYS A 376 24.85 22.34 10.45
CA LYS A 376 25.51 21.33 9.60
C LYS A 376 24.67 21.00 8.36
N LEU A 377 23.35 20.88 8.53
CA LEU A 377 22.43 20.61 7.42
C LEU A 377 22.44 21.80 6.45
N SER A 378 22.36 23.03 6.95
CA SER A 378 22.43 24.24 6.14
C SER A 378 23.75 24.37 5.38
N ALA A 379 24.88 24.11 6.06
CA ALA A 379 26.19 24.16 5.42
C ALA A 379 26.32 23.15 4.27
N ARG A 380 25.84 21.91 4.48
CA ARG A 380 25.82 20.85 3.45
C ARG A 380 24.94 21.23 2.25
N THR A 381 23.75 21.78 2.51
CA THR A 381 22.85 22.24 1.45
C THR A 381 23.49 23.35 0.61
N LEU A 382 24.14 24.33 1.26
CA LEU A 382 24.84 25.39 0.54
C LEU A 382 26.06 24.87 -0.23
N GLU A 383 26.79 23.91 0.31
CA GLU A 383 27.91 23.25 -0.38
C GLU A 383 27.43 22.52 -1.63
N TYR A 384 26.32 21.78 -1.55
CA TYR A 384 25.70 21.14 -2.70
C TYR A 384 25.34 22.16 -3.80
N LEU A 385 24.72 23.27 -3.44
CA LEU A 385 24.36 24.32 -4.40
C LEU A 385 25.59 24.99 -5.03
N LYS A 386 26.66 25.20 -4.26
CA LYS A 386 27.94 25.71 -4.79
C LYS A 386 28.56 24.74 -5.80
N LYS A 387 28.52 23.43 -5.53
CA LYS A 387 29.02 22.43 -6.48
C LYS A 387 28.20 22.45 -7.77
N ARG A 388 26.88 22.58 -7.66
CA ARG A 388 25.96 22.65 -8.81
C ARG A 388 26.14 23.93 -9.64
N SER A 389 26.46 25.07 -9.01
CA SER A 389 26.70 26.34 -9.72
C SER A 389 27.97 26.36 -10.57
N ILE A 390 28.93 25.47 -10.31
CA ILE A 390 30.19 25.39 -11.08
C ILE A 390 29.99 24.62 -12.40
N GLN A 391 28.91 23.85 -12.52
CA GLN A 391 28.63 23.09 -13.73
C GLN A 391 28.20 24.00 -14.89
N PRO A 392 28.64 23.72 -16.14
CA PRO A 392 28.30 24.54 -17.30
C PRO A 392 26.78 24.59 -17.52
N GLY A 393 26.23 25.79 -17.75
CA GLY A 393 24.79 26.01 -17.94
C GLY A 393 24.00 26.39 -16.68
N ASN A 394 24.63 26.39 -15.49
CA ASN A 394 23.96 26.61 -14.20
C ASN A 394 24.19 28.02 -13.60
N ASN A 395 24.32 29.07 -14.43
CA ASN A 395 24.54 30.46 -13.96
C ASN A 395 23.49 30.92 -12.93
N VAL A 396 22.25 30.43 -13.06
CA VAL A 396 21.14 30.70 -12.14
C VAL A 396 21.43 30.21 -10.72
N TYR A 397 22.14 29.09 -10.56
CA TYR A 397 22.54 28.59 -9.25
C TYR A 397 23.65 29.46 -8.63
N ALA A 398 24.52 30.05 -9.44
CA ALA A 398 25.53 30.99 -8.97
C ALA A 398 24.87 32.25 -8.39
N ASP A 399 23.87 32.80 -9.09
CA ASP A 399 23.08 33.94 -8.63
C ASP A 399 22.29 33.63 -7.36
N LEU A 400 21.70 32.43 -7.29
CA LEU A 400 21.01 31.97 -6.08
C LEU A 400 22.00 31.89 -4.90
N VAL A 401 23.12 31.20 -5.05
CA VAL A 401 24.14 31.06 -3.99
C VAL A 401 24.67 32.43 -3.52
N ALA A 402 24.83 33.40 -4.42
CA ALA A 402 25.23 34.76 -4.05
C ALA A 402 24.19 35.45 -3.16
N LYS A 403 22.90 35.21 -3.39
CA LYS A 403 21.81 35.74 -2.55
C LYS A 403 21.69 35.02 -1.20
N LEU A 404 21.98 33.71 -1.14
CA LEU A 404 21.89 32.91 0.09
C LEU A 404 23.02 33.19 1.10
N LYS A 405 24.16 33.74 0.66
CA LYS A 405 25.30 34.09 1.55
C LYS A 405 25.08 35.35 2.40
N LYS A 406 24.00 36.09 2.16
CA LYS A 406 23.68 37.34 2.87
C LYS A 406 22.83 37.13 4.13
N THR A 407 22.50 35.89 4.47
CA THR A 407 21.81 35.47 5.68
C THR A 407 22.72 34.60 6.53
#